data_AF-A0AAD4DQ32-F1
#
_entry.id   AF-A0AAD4DQ32-F1
#
_cell.length_a   1.000
_cell.length_b   1.000
_cell.length_c   1.000
_cell.angle_alpha   90.00
_cell.angle_beta   90.00
_cell.angle_gamma   90.00
#
_symmetry.space_group_name_H-M   'P 1'
#
loop_
_entity.id
_entity.type
_entity.pdbx_description
1 polymer ?
#
loop_
_entity_poly.entity_id
_entity_poly.type
_entity_poly.pdbx_seq_one_letter_code
_entity_poly.pdbx_strand_id
1 'polypeptide(L)'
;MIALAHSHQIYRKQCLLVNESTTLRRHAEANFAGKYRQWAKEHSFKSMLPGDVKAHKEKAEQAQRTINSHLTECKLSERVIPYSDKLFKQASIEWLVATDQPIQALEHPKFQEMIYVASRATNSVKIPSCKATCAEII
;
A
#
# COMPACT_ATOMS: atom_id res chain seq x y z
N MET A 1 -84.59 4.80 19.18
CA MET A 1 -84.03 4.71 20.54
C MET A 1 -83.57 3.26 20.70
N ILE A 2 -82.30 2.85 20.80
CA ILE A 2 -81.06 3.46 21.32
C ILE A 2 -79.87 2.89 20.51
N ALA A 3 -78.86 3.72 20.23
CA ALA A 3 -77.60 3.32 19.60
C ALA A 3 -76.70 2.58 20.60
N LEU A 4 -76.22 1.38 20.24
CA LEU A 4 -75.19 0.67 21.00
C LEU A 4 -73.82 0.97 20.39
N ALA A 5 -73.10 1.91 21.02
CA ALA A 5 -71.73 2.24 20.71
C ALA A 5 -70.82 1.05 21.08
N HIS A 6 -70.25 0.39 20.07
CA HIS A 6 -69.14 -0.55 20.27
C HIS A 6 -67.85 0.25 20.38
N SER A 7 -67.37 0.42 21.61
CA SER A 7 -66.08 1.05 21.91
C SER A 7 -64.93 0.18 21.38
N HIS A 8 -64.31 0.60 20.28
CA HIS A 8 -63.05 0.02 19.82
C HIS A 8 -61.92 0.52 20.72
N GLN A 9 -61.49 -0.31 21.67
CA GLN A 9 -60.35 -0.01 22.52
C GLN A 9 -59.06 -0.26 21.71
N ILE A 10 -58.47 0.82 21.21
CA ILE A 10 -57.20 0.78 20.46
C ILE A 10 -56.08 0.50 21.48
N TYR A 11 -55.61 -0.74 21.54
CA TYR A 11 -54.42 -1.08 22.31
C TYR A 11 -53.17 -0.56 21.60
N ARG A 12 -52.64 0.58 22.07
CA ARG A 12 -51.31 1.07 21.67
C ARG A 12 -50.27 0.11 22.23
N LYS A 13 -49.68 -0.73 21.38
CA LYS A 13 -48.52 -1.55 21.75
C LYS A 13 -47.42 -0.63 22.29
N GLN A 14 -47.06 -0.82 23.56
CA GLN A 14 -45.95 -0.11 24.18
C GLN A 14 -44.66 -0.74 23.68
N CYS A 15 -44.03 -0.12 22.67
CA CYS A 15 -42.68 -0.49 22.26
C CYS A 15 -41.69 0.05 23.28
N LEU A 16 -40.94 -0.85 23.92
CA LEU A 16 -39.78 -0.50 24.74
C LEU A 16 -38.80 0.27 23.85
N LEU A 17 -38.56 1.54 24.17
CA LEU A 17 -37.50 2.34 23.53
C LEU A 17 -36.16 1.78 24.01
N VAL A 18 -35.66 0.77 23.29
CA VAL A 18 -34.29 0.30 23.46
C VAL A 18 -33.39 1.40 22.90
N ASN A 19 -32.63 2.06 23.78
CA ASN A 19 -31.69 3.12 23.44
C ASN A 19 -30.41 2.54 22.83
N GLU A 20 -30.55 1.78 21.75
CA GLU A 20 -29.43 1.47 20.89
C GLU A 20 -29.35 2.57 19.82
N SER A 21 -28.23 3.29 19.77
CA SER A 21 -28.02 4.40 18.83
C SER A 21 -28.22 4.01 17.35
N THR A 22 -28.07 2.72 17.04
CA THR A 22 -28.34 2.10 15.74
C THR A 22 -29.84 2.06 15.40
N THR A 23 -30.70 1.88 16.40
CA THR A 23 -32.16 1.84 16.26
C THR A 23 -32.74 3.23 15.97
N LEU A 24 -32.22 4.28 16.61
CA LEU A 24 -32.67 5.66 16.35
C LEU A 24 -32.34 6.13 14.93
N ARG A 25 -31.15 5.81 14.42
CA ARG A 25 -30.77 6.17 13.04
C ARG A 25 -31.62 5.45 11.99
N ARG A 26 -31.94 4.17 12.22
CA ARG A 26 -32.86 3.41 11.34
C ARG A 26 -34.29 3.96 11.40
N HIS A 27 -34.76 4.33 12.59
CA HIS A 27 -36.08 4.95 12.75
C HIS A 27 -36.15 6.32 12.07
N ALA A 28 -35.10 7.14 12.22
CA ALA A 28 -34.96 8.43 11.56
C ALA A 28 -34.90 8.30 10.04
N GLU A 29 -34.21 7.27 9.52
CA GLU A 29 -34.21 6.94 8.10
C GLU A 29 -35.62 6.57 7.61
N ALA A 30 -36.32 5.70 8.33
CA ALA A 30 -37.65 5.24 7.91
C ALA A 30 -38.72 6.35 7.90
N ASN A 31 -38.68 7.28 8.86
CA ASN A 31 -39.76 8.26 9.06
C ASN A 31 -39.37 9.68 8.62
N PHE A 32 -38.08 10.02 8.64
CA PHE A 32 -37.61 11.40 8.53
C PHE A 32 -36.41 11.59 7.59
N ALA A 33 -36.07 10.61 6.74
CA ALA A 33 -34.86 10.64 5.89
C ALA A 33 -34.72 11.93 5.06
N GLY A 34 -35.81 12.40 4.43
CA GLY A 34 -35.76 13.61 3.59
C GLY A 34 -35.39 14.86 4.39
N LYS A 35 -36.07 15.09 5.51
CA LYS A 35 -35.82 16.24 6.39
C LYS A 35 -34.42 16.19 7.01
N TYR A 36 -33.99 14.99 7.42
CA TYR A 36 -32.66 14.81 8.00
C TYR A 36 -31.53 15.09 7.00
N ARG A 37 -31.66 14.61 5.75
CA ARG A 37 -30.68 14.89 4.68
C ARG A 37 -30.61 16.38 4.35
N GLN A 38 -31.77 17.06 4.31
CA GLN A 38 -31.83 18.50 4.09
C GLN A 38 -31.14 19.26 5.22
N TRP A 39 -31.45 18.94 6.48
CA TRP A 39 -30.78 19.51 7.64
C TRP A 39 -29.27 19.28 7.59
N ALA A 40 -28.83 18.05 7.29
CA ALA A 40 -27.41 17.72 7.18
C ALA A 40 -26.72 18.56 6.09
N LYS A 41 -27.36 18.76 4.94
CA LYS A 41 -26.83 19.60 3.85
C LYS A 41 -26.74 21.08 4.25
N GLU A 42 -27.80 21.63 4.85
CA GLU A 42 -27.85 23.04 5.29
C GLU A 42 -26.78 23.35 6.35
N HIS A 43 -26.47 22.37 7.19
CA HIS A 43 -25.49 22.52 8.27
C HIS A 43 -24.11 21.97 7.90
N SER A 44 -23.86 21.63 6.62
CA SER A 44 -22.59 21.08 6.13
C SER A 44 -22.12 19.80 6.85
N PHE A 45 -23.06 19.00 7.37
CA PHE A 45 -22.78 17.70 7.96
C PHE A 45 -22.90 16.58 6.94
N LYS A 46 -22.06 15.55 7.12
CA LYS A 46 -22.18 14.29 6.39
C LYS A 46 -23.37 13.50 6.93
N SER A 47 -24.27 13.06 6.04
CA SER A 47 -25.39 12.21 6.44
C SER A 47 -24.88 10.89 7.00
N MET A 48 -25.34 10.55 8.22
CA MET A 48 -25.01 9.32 8.93
C MET A 48 -26.17 8.31 8.95
N LEU A 49 -27.16 8.48 8.06
CA LEU A 49 -28.23 7.50 7.90
C LEU A 49 -27.64 6.16 7.39
N PRO A 50 -28.13 5.02 7.87
CA PRO A 50 -27.58 3.71 7.52
C PRO A 50 -27.46 3.47 6.01
N GLY A 51 -28.44 3.87 5.20
CA GLY A 51 -28.40 3.76 3.74
C GLY A 51 -27.34 4.67 3.10
N ASP A 52 -27.18 5.89 3.60
CA ASP A 52 -26.18 6.84 3.08
C ASP A 52 -24.75 6.39 3.43
N VAL A 53 -24.55 5.86 4.64
CA VAL A 53 -23.28 5.26 5.07
C VAL A 53 -22.93 4.04 4.20
N LYS A 54 -23.92 3.19 3.88
CA LYS A 54 -23.73 2.05 2.99
C LYS A 54 -23.32 2.50 1.58
N ALA A 55 -24.03 3.47 1.00
CA ALA A 55 -23.69 4.02 -0.32
C ALA A 55 -22.29 4.65 -0.36
N HIS A 56 -21.88 5.34 0.70
CA HIS A 56 -20.52 5.87 0.81
C HIS A 56 -19.45 4.76 0.84
N LYS A 57 -19.70 3.66 1.54
CA LYS A 57 -18.79 2.51 1.57
C LYS A 57 -18.69 1.85 0.21
N GLU A 58 -19.81 1.59 -0.45
CA GLU A 58 -19.83 1.00 -1.79
C GLU A 58 -19.08 1.87 -2.81
N LYS A 59 -19.26 3.20 -2.75
CA LYS A 59 -18.53 4.13 -3.61
C LYS A 59 -17.01 4.14 -3.32
N ALA A 60 -16.62 4.07 -2.04
CA ALA A 60 -15.22 3.99 -1.64
C ALA A 60 -14.60 2.65 -2.06
N GLU A 61 -15.32 1.54 -1.89
CA GLU A 61 -14.91 0.21 -2.34
C GLU A 61 -14.74 0.16 -3.86
N GLN A 62 -15.63 0.78 -4.64
CA GLN A 62 -15.50 0.90 -6.10
C GLN A 62 -14.27 1.73 -6.50
N ALA A 63 -13.99 2.83 -5.80
CA ALA A 63 -12.81 3.66 -6.05
C ALA A 63 -11.50 2.94 -5.73
N GLN A 64 -11.49 2.06 -4.73
CA GLN A 64 -10.29 1.33 -4.29
C GLN A 64 -9.95 0.09 -5.14
N ARG A 65 -10.82 -0.33 -6.09
CA ARG A 65 -10.57 -1.52 -6.93
C ARG A 65 -9.32 -1.43 -7.80
N THR A 66 -8.79 -0.23 -8.04
CA THR A 66 -7.67 -0.04 -8.96
C THR A 66 -6.46 0.53 -8.24
N ILE A 67 -5.54 -0.35 -7.85
CA ILE A 67 -4.24 0.01 -7.25
C ILE A 67 -3.36 0.80 -8.25
N ASN A 68 -3.65 0.71 -9.55
CA ASN A 68 -2.86 1.32 -10.62
C ASN A 68 -2.77 2.85 -10.55
N SER A 69 -3.70 3.54 -9.87
CA SER A 69 -3.68 5.01 -9.76
C SER A 69 -2.40 5.56 -9.09
N HIS A 70 -1.73 4.75 -8.27
CA HIS A 70 -0.55 5.17 -7.52
C HIS A 70 0.70 4.32 -7.84
N LEU A 71 0.59 3.38 -8.77
CA LEU A 71 1.73 2.59 -9.22
C LEU A 71 2.42 3.34 -10.35
N THR A 72 3.56 3.93 -10.07
CA THR A 72 4.48 4.37 -11.12
C THR A 72 5.17 3.13 -11.70
N GLU A 73 5.12 2.97 -13.02
CA GLU A 73 5.91 1.96 -13.72
C GLU A 73 7.40 2.18 -13.40
N CYS A 74 7.97 1.33 -12.55
CA CYS A 74 9.42 1.26 -12.43
C CYS A 74 9.94 0.78 -13.77
N LYS A 75 10.66 1.67 -14.48
CA LYS A 75 11.48 1.27 -15.63
C LYS A 75 12.23 0.01 -15.19
N LEU A 76 12.03 -1.09 -15.91
CA LEU A 76 12.78 -2.31 -15.73
C LEU A 76 14.26 -1.90 -15.90
N SER A 77 14.94 -1.63 -14.80
CA SER A 77 16.39 -1.50 -14.83
C SER A 77 16.89 -2.84 -15.37
N GLU A 78 17.79 -2.74 -16.34
CA GLU A 78 18.53 -3.84 -16.94
C GLU A 78 18.79 -4.89 -15.86
N ARG A 79 18.16 -6.06 -15.97
CA ARG A 79 18.09 -7.04 -14.89
C ARG A 79 19.52 -7.38 -14.48
N VAL A 80 19.98 -6.80 -13.38
CA VAL A 80 21.29 -7.08 -12.80
C VAL A 80 21.27 -8.57 -12.51
N ILE A 81 22.12 -9.34 -13.20
CA ILE A 81 22.24 -10.78 -12.95
C ILE A 81 22.57 -10.90 -11.46
N PRO A 82 21.72 -11.57 -10.67
CA PRO A 82 21.94 -11.65 -9.23
C PRO A 82 23.27 -12.38 -8.99
N TYR A 83 23.95 -11.98 -7.92
CA TYR A 83 25.18 -12.62 -7.50
C TYR A 83 24.99 -14.14 -7.34
N SER A 84 25.94 -14.91 -7.85
CA SER A 84 26.03 -16.35 -7.64
C SER A 84 27.50 -16.74 -7.49
N ASP A 85 27.81 -17.56 -6.48
CA ASP A 85 29.18 -18.04 -6.22
C ASP A 85 29.79 -18.73 -7.44
N LYS A 86 28.97 -19.44 -8.24
CA LYS A 86 29.42 -20.12 -9.46
C LYS A 86 29.88 -19.11 -10.52
N LEU A 87 29.10 -18.06 -10.73
CA LEU A 87 29.39 -17.00 -11.70
C LEU A 87 30.61 -16.20 -11.27
N PHE A 88 30.70 -15.86 -9.98
CA PHE A 88 31.85 -15.16 -9.43
C PHE A 88 33.14 -15.98 -9.55
N LYS A 89 33.08 -17.28 -9.24
CA LYS A 89 34.20 -18.20 -9.41
C LYS A 89 34.67 -18.28 -10.86
N GLN A 90 33.72 -18.42 -11.81
CA GLN A 90 34.05 -18.47 -13.23
C GLN A 90 34.71 -17.17 -13.71
N ALA A 91 34.12 -16.02 -13.40
CA ALA A 91 34.67 -14.71 -13.77
C ALA A 91 36.06 -14.47 -13.16
N SER A 92 36.29 -14.93 -11.92
CA SER A 92 37.60 -14.83 -11.26
C SER A 92 38.66 -15.68 -11.95
N ILE A 93 38.32 -16.90 -12.40
CA ILE A 93 39.23 -17.77 -13.14
C ILE A 93 39.56 -17.15 -14.51
N GLU A 94 38.54 -16.67 -15.23
CA GLU A 94 38.74 -16.01 -16.53
C GLU A 94 39.64 -14.77 -16.40
N TRP A 95 39.45 -13.98 -15.34
CA TRP A 95 40.31 -12.83 -15.05
C TRP A 95 41.76 -13.23 -14.77
N LEU A 96 42.01 -14.26 -13.95
CA LEU A 96 43.36 -14.75 -13.67
C LEU A 96 44.07 -15.20 -14.95
N VAL A 97 43.40 -15.96 -15.81
CA VAL A 97 43.96 -16.46 -17.07
C VAL A 97 44.23 -15.31 -18.05
N ALA A 98 43.30 -14.35 -18.16
CA ALA A 98 43.42 -13.24 -19.10
C ALA A 98 44.55 -12.25 -18.74
N THR A 99 44.90 -12.17 -17.46
CA THR A 99 45.89 -11.20 -16.94
C THR A 99 47.16 -11.85 -16.41
N ASP A 100 47.31 -13.16 -16.62
CA ASP A 100 48.43 -14.00 -16.18
C ASP A 100 48.78 -13.79 -14.69
N GLN A 101 47.76 -13.71 -13.86
CA GLN A 101 47.90 -13.45 -12.42
C GLN A 101 48.13 -14.75 -11.65
N PRO A 102 48.94 -14.73 -10.58
CA PRO A 102 49.12 -15.89 -9.73
C PRO A 102 47.80 -16.24 -9.02
N ILE A 103 47.57 -17.52 -8.77
CA ILE A 103 46.37 -18.02 -8.05
C ILE A 103 46.25 -17.37 -6.66
N GLN A 104 47.39 -17.07 -6.03
CA GLN A 104 47.49 -16.38 -4.75
C GLN A 104 46.88 -14.96 -4.75
N ALA A 105 46.66 -14.36 -5.93
CA ALA A 105 46.03 -13.03 -6.03
C ALA A 105 44.62 -12.98 -5.41
N LEU A 106 43.87 -14.09 -5.46
CA LEU A 106 42.53 -14.19 -4.85
C LEU A 106 42.58 -14.26 -3.30
N GLU A 107 43.69 -14.74 -2.75
CA GLU A 107 43.91 -14.83 -1.30
C GLU A 107 44.42 -13.51 -0.71
N HIS A 108 44.88 -12.59 -1.56
CA HIS A 108 45.47 -11.35 -1.10
C HIS A 108 44.44 -10.48 -0.36
N PRO A 109 44.73 -10.00 0.86
CA PRO A 109 43.76 -9.29 1.70
C PRO A 109 43.23 -8.00 1.04
N LYS A 110 44.07 -7.31 0.26
CA LYS A 110 43.63 -6.10 -0.47
C LYS A 110 42.65 -6.40 -1.62
N PHE A 111 42.76 -7.57 -2.24
CA PHE A 111 41.78 -7.99 -3.23
C PHE A 111 40.42 -8.26 -2.57
N GLN A 112 40.41 -8.97 -1.44
CA GLN A 112 39.19 -9.21 -0.67
C GLN A 112 38.55 -7.92 -0.16
N GLU A 113 39.35 -6.97 0.34
CA GLU A 113 38.89 -5.65 0.76
C GLU A 113 38.22 -4.89 -0.40
N MET A 114 38.82 -4.92 -1.59
CA MET A 114 38.24 -4.30 -2.80
C MET A 114 36.88 -4.90 -3.16
N ILE A 115 36.74 -6.23 -3.15
CA ILE A 115 35.46 -6.90 -3.42
C ILE A 115 34.42 -6.58 -2.35
N TYR A 116 34.83 -6.50 -1.08
CA TYR A 116 33.95 -6.14 0.03
C TYR A 116 33.44 -4.70 -0.06
N VAL A 117 34.27 -3.76 -0.52
CA VAL A 117 33.85 -2.38 -0.80
C VAL A 117 32.90 -2.34 -1.99
N ALA A 118 33.22 -3.08 -3.06
CA ALA A 118 32.38 -3.14 -4.27
C ALA A 118 31.00 -3.75 -4.02
N SER A 119 30.89 -4.79 -3.18
CA SER A 119 29.62 -5.48 -2.88
C SER A 119 28.62 -4.62 -2.13
N ARG A 120 29.08 -3.56 -1.46
CA ARG A 120 28.25 -2.58 -0.76
C ARG A 120 27.69 -1.49 -1.67
N ALA A 121 28.15 -1.40 -2.92
CA ALA A 121 27.68 -0.38 -3.84
C ALA A 121 26.21 -0.62 -4.21
N THR A 122 25.35 0.37 -3.93
CA THR A 122 23.93 0.34 -4.32
C THR A 122 23.73 0.53 -5.83
N ASN A 123 24.72 1.15 -6.48
CA ASN A 123 24.75 1.42 -7.91
C ASN A 123 25.95 0.70 -8.55
N SER A 124 26.19 0.93 -9.84
CA SER A 124 27.37 0.43 -10.57
C SER A 124 28.69 0.88 -9.93
N VAL A 125 29.68 -0.01 -9.88
CA VAL A 125 31.05 0.29 -9.44
C VAL A 125 31.80 1.01 -10.56
N LYS A 126 32.44 2.15 -10.26
CA LYS A 126 33.29 2.88 -11.20
C LYS A 126 34.74 2.44 -11.03
N ILE A 127 35.28 1.69 -11.99
CA ILE A 127 36.68 1.26 -11.98
C ILE A 127 37.54 2.41 -12.56
N PRO A 128 38.58 2.89 -11.84
CA PRO A 128 39.44 3.95 -12.34
C PRO A 128 40.22 3.50 -13.57
N SER A 129 40.48 4.43 -14.50
CA SER A 129 41.33 4.17 -15.66
C SER A 129 42.81 4.14 -15.27
N CYS A 130 43.65 3.46 -16.07
CA CYS A 130 45.10 3.39 -15.84
C CYS A 130 45.73 4.78 -15.63
N LYS A 131 45.34 5.79 -16.44
CA LYS A 131 45.84 7.17 -16.29
C LYS A 131 45.47 7.78 -14.93
N ALA A 132 44.24 7.57 -14.48
CA ALA A 132 43.77 8.06 -13.18
C ALA A 132 44.52 7.37 -12.04
N THR A 133 44.69 6.04 -12.12
CA THR A 133 45.44 5.28 -11.12
C THR A 133 46.91 5.69 -11.06
N CYS A 134 47.57 5.90 -12.21
CA CYS A 134 48.97 6.35 -12.24
C CYS A 134 49.16 7.73 -11.61
N ALA A 135 48.21 8.66 -11.78
CA ALA A 135 48.30 10.00 -11.22
C ALA A 135 48.19 10.04 -9.68
N GLU A 136 47.57 9.03 -9.07
CA GLU A 136 47.41 8.93 -7.60
C GLU A 136 48.59 8.21 -6.91
N ILE A 137 49.38 7.44 -7.67
CA ILE A 137 50.51 6.66 -7.13
C ILE A 137 51.82 7.45 -7.17
N ILE A 138 51.96 8.36 -8.14
CA ILE A 138 53.16 9.18 -8.38
C ILE A 138 53.09 10.48 -7.59
#